data_AF-A0A815QZ75-F1
#
_entry.id   AF-A0A815QZ75-F1
#
_cell.length_a   1.000
_cell.length_b   1.000
_cell.length_c   1.000
_cell.angle_alpha   90.00
_cell.angle_beta   90.00
_cell.angle_gamma   90.00
#
_symmetry.space_group_name_H-M   'P 1'
#
loop_
_entity.id
_entity.type
_entity.pdbx_description
1 polymer ?
#
loop_
_entity_poly.entity_id
_entity_poly.type
_entity_poly.pdbx_seq_one_letter_code
_entity_poly.pdbx_strand_id
1 'polypeptide(L)'
;MDMGVDQELECKICRRELRVLLRHEFRLGHKATDTASNICSTMGKDVLSIRTAQHWFRNDNLEFGDLPRSVRPIEVDMNALKQLIEEDPRLTTRCLIGLGQFKVPNP
;
A
#
# COMPACT_ATOMS: atom_id res chain seq x y z
N MET A 1 -22.93 20.69 35.86
CA MET A 1 -23.40 20.02 34.63
C MET A 1 -22.19 19.31 34.08
N ASP A 2 -22.12 18.00 34.31
CA ASP A 2 -21.11 17.15 33.69
C ASP A 2 -21.35 17.18 32.19
N MET A 3 -20.53 17.95 31.47
CA MET A 3 -20.43 17.89 30.02
C MET A 3 -19.55 16.69 29.67
N GLY A 4 -20.04 15.49 30.00
CA GLY A 4 -19.50 14.21 29.57
C GLY A 4 -20.05 13.84 28.20
N VAL A 5 -19.67 14.60 27.17
CA VAL A 5 -19.94 14.36 25.76
C VAL A 5 -18.87 15.20 25.05
N ASP A 6 -17.90 14.66 24.35
CA ASP A 6 -18.05 13.61 23.36
C ASP A 6 -16.95 12.57 23.52
N GLN A 7 -17.35 11.31 23.72
CA GLN A 7 -16.48 10.19 23.41
C GLN A 7 -16.08 10.35 21.95
N GLU A 8 -14.81 10.67 21.75
CA GLU A 8 -14.09 10.64 20.49
C GLU A 8 -14.40 9.30 19.83
N LEU A 9 -15.41 9.32 18.96
CA LEU A 9 -15.72 8.23 18.07
C LEU A 9 -14.50 8.15 17.16
N GLU A 10 -13.53 7.32 17.53
CA GLU A 10 -12.55 6.79 16.60
C GLU A 10 -13.32 6.01 15.54
N CYS A 11 -13.85 6.73 14.55
CA CYS A 11 -14.33 6.14 13.32
C CYS A 11 -13.10 5.53 12.65
N LYS A 12 -12.95 4.21 12.81
CA LYS A 12 -11.93 3.40 12.13
C LYS A 12 -12.22 3.37 10.63
N ILE A 13 -12.01 4.49 9.96
CA ILE A 13 -12.12 4.60 8.50
C ILE A 13 -11.12 3.66 7.86
N CYS A 14 -11.62 2.82 6.97
CA CYS A 14 -10.77 1.97 6.15
C CYS A 14 -10.09 2.80 5.06
N ARG A 15 -8.88 2.40 4.62
CA ARG A 15 -8.17 3.06 3.51
C ARG A 15 -9.02 3.21 2.25
N ARG A 16 -9.92 2.25 2.02
CA ARG A 16 -10.89 2.27 0.93
C ARG A 16 -11.87 3.44 1.05
N GLU A 17 -12.46 3.66 2.21
CA GLU A 17 -13.40 4.76 2.47
C GLU A 17 -12.70 6.12 2.37
N LEU A 18 -11.48 6.24 2.90
CA LEU A 18 -10.66 7.44 2.78
C LEU A 18 -10.41 7.85 1.32
N ARG A 19 -10.18 6.87 0.43
CA ARG A 19 -10.02 7.11 -1.01
C ARG A 19 -11.31 7.62 -1.67
N VAL A 20 -12.47 7.11 -1.25
CA VAL A 20 -13.77 7.60 -1.76
C VAL A 20 -13.95 9.07 -1.39
N LEU A 21 -13.66 9.44 -0.14
CA LEU A 21 -13.75 10.83 0.34
C LEU A 21 -12.77 11.74 -0.39
N LEU A 22 -11.51 11.34 -0.52
CA LEU A 22 -10.50 12.08 -1.29
C LEU A 22 -10.94 12.35 -2.73
N ARG A 23 -11.52 11.34 -3.39
CA ARG A 23 -12.05 11.47 -4.76
C ARG A 23 -13.26 12.39 -4.83
N HIS A 24 -14.13 12.35 -3.83
CA HIS A 24 -15.29 13.22 -3.74
C HIS A 24 -14.86 14.69 -3.62
N GLU A 25 -13.98 15.01 -2.66
CA GLU A 25 -13.46 16.36 -2.45
C GLU A 25 -12.67 16.89 -3.66
N PHE A 26 -11.91 16.01 -4.33
CA PHE A 26 -11.22 16.35 -5.57
C PHE A 26 -12.20 16.73 -6.69
N ARG A 27 -13.29 15.97 -6.84
CA ARG A 27 -14.35 16.28 -7.82
C ARG A 27 -15.12 17.56 -7.51
N LEU A 28 -15.19 17.96 -6.24
CA LEU A 28 -15.72 19.26 -5.83
C LEU A 28 -14.78 20.43 -6.16
N GLY A 29 -13.54 20.15 -6.59
CA GLY A 29 -12.55 21.18 -6.92
C GLY A 29 -11.83 21.77 -5.71
N HIS A 30 -11.95 21.13 -4.54
CA HIS A 30 -11.21 21.54 -3.35
C HIS A 30 -9.71 21.28 -3.53
N LYS A 31 -8.85 22.02 -2.83
CA LYS A 31 -7.41 21.78 -2.82
C LYS A 31 -7.07 20.65 -1.84
N ALA A 32 -5.91 20.02 -2.02
CA ALA A 32 -5.46 18.93 -1.15
C ALA A 32 -5.34 19.34 0.34
N THR A 33 -4.98 20.60 0.61
CA THR A 33 -4.93 21.16 1.97
C THR A 33 -6.32 21.20 2.61
N ASP A 34 -7.28 21.73 1.87
CA ASP A 34 -8.64 21.96 2.33
C ASP A 34 -9.35 20.61 2.51
N THR A 35 -9.10 19.69 1.57
CA THR A 35 -9.56 18.30 1.63
C THR A 35 -9.07 17.58 2.89
N ALA A 36 -7.78 17.70 3.24
CA ALA A 36 -7.26 17.09 4.46
C ALA A 36 -7.90 17.69 5.72
N SER A 37 -8.10 19.00 5.75
CA SER A 37 -8.79 19.68 6.85
C SER A 37 -10.25 19.24 6.97
N ASN A 38 -10.98 19.16 5.85
CA ASN A 38 -12.39 18.75 5.80
C ASN A 38 -12.57 17.30 6.28
N ILE A 39 -11.70 16.39 5.82
CA ILE A 39 -11.75 14.98 6.21
C ILE A 39 -11.39 14.82 7.69
N CYS A 40 -10.32 15.46 8.18
CA CYS A 40 -9.95 15.37 9.60
C CYS A 40 -11.00 16.03 10.53
N SER A 41 -11.70 17.07 10.06
CA SER A 41 -12.76 17.72 10.85
C SER A 41 -14.01 16.85 10.98
N THR A 42 -14.29 15.98 10.00
CA THR A 42 -15.51 15.17 9.94
C THR A 42 -15.31 13.75 10.45
N MET A 43 -14.13 13.18 10.23
CA MET A 43 -13.86 11.75 10.45
C MET A 43 -12.97 11.45 11.65
N GLY A 44 -12.41 12.48 12.29
CA GLY A 44 -11.51 12.35 13.42
C GLY A 44 -10.15 12.98 13.13
N LYS A 45 -9.47 13.37 14.22
CA LYS A 45 -8.17 14.02 14.15
C LYS A 45 -7.12 13.07 13.56
N ASP A 46 -6.23 13.61 12.74
CA ASP A 46 -5.07 12.91 12.17
C ASP A 46 -5.37 11.68 11.28
N VAL A 47 -6.62 11.53 10.81
CA VAL A 47 -7.01 10.48 9.85
C VAL A 47 -6.26 10.62 8.51
N LEU A 48 -5.98 11.86 8.08
CA LEU A 48 -5.36 12.16 6.80
C LEU A 48 -4.35 13.30 6.91
N SER A 49 -3.10 13.03 6.56
CA SER A 49 -2.09 14.08 6.47
C SER A 49 -2.22 14.88 5.16
N ILE A 50 -1.88 16.17 5.20
CA ILE A 50 -1.82 17.02 4.01
C ILE A 50 -0.88 16.44 2.95
N ARG A 51 0.25 15.85 3.36
CA ARG A 51 1.19 15.20 2.43
C ARG A 51 0.55 14.02 1.70
N THR A 52 -0.26 13.23 2.42
CA THR A 52 -1.02 12.12 1.84
C THR A 52 -2.01 12.65 0.82
N ALA A 53 -2.82 13.65 1.17
CA ALA A 53 -3.79 14.26 0.24
C ALA A 53 -3.11 14.81 -1.04
N GLN A 54 -1.98 15.51 -0.89
CA GLN A 54 -1.21 16.02 -2.03
C GLN A 54 -0.68 14.91 -2.94
N HIS A 55 -0.16 13.82 -2.35
CA HIS A 55 0.31 12.68 -3.13
C HIS A 55 -0.83 12.05 -3.94
N TRP A 56 -2.01 11.92 -3.35
CA TRP A 56 -3.21 11.43 -4.03
C TRP A 56 -3.66 12.32 -5.17
N PHE A 57 -3.67 13.64 -4.96
CA PHE A 57 -4.09 14.61 -5.97
C PHE A 57 -3.13 14.68 -7.16
N ARG A 58 -1.84 14.37 -6.95
CA ARG A 58 -0.83 14.33 -8.02
C ARG A 58 -0.94 13.09 -8.89
N ASN A 59 -1.37 11.98 -8.32
CA ASN A 59 -1.29 10.70 -9.01
C ASN A 59 -2.45 10.46 -10.00
N ASP A 60 -3.56 11.22 -9.92
CA ASP A 60 -4.82 11.16 -10.73
C ASP A 60 -5.42 9.76 -11.00
N ASN A 61 -4.71 8.70 -10.59
CA ASN A 61 -5.07 7.31 -10.66
C ASN A 61 -5.97 7.03 -9.47
N LEU A 62 -7.24 7.36 -9.71
CA LEU A 62 -8.40 7.07 -8.89
C LEU A 62 -8.74 5.56 -8.88
N GLU A 63 -7.81 4.69 -9.29
CA GLU A 63 -8.02 3.25 -9.16
C GLU A 63 -7.99 2.86 -7.69
N PHE A 64 -9.08 2.23 -7.30
CA PHE A 64 -9.45 2.00 -5.92
C PHE A 64 -8.66 0.86 -5.26
N GLY A 65 -7.90 0.11 -6.04
CA GLY A 65 -7.02 -0.96 -5.57
C GLY A 65 -5.73 -0.41 -5.00
N ASP A 66 -5.24 -0.98 -3.90
CA ASP A 66 -3.79 -0.95 -3.69
C ASP A 66 -3.20 -1.68 -4.90
N LEU A 67 -2.37 -1.00 -5.72
CA LEU A 67 -1.62 -1.76 -6.72
C LEU A 67 -0.85 -2.84 -5.97
N PRO A 68 -0.81 -4.09 -6.48
CA PRO A 68 0.04 -5.10 -5.90
C PRO A 68 1.42 -4.48 -5.76
N ARG A 69 1.92 -4.45 -4.51
CA ARG A 69 3.23 -3.89 -4.21
C ARG A 69 4.20 -4.54 -5.19
N SER A 70 4.96 -3.72 -5.92
CA SER A 70 6.00 -4.24 -6.81
C SER A 70 6.86 -5.21 -6.01
N VAL A 71 6.69 -6.50 -6.28
CA VAL A 71 7.55 -7.53 -5.76
C VAL A 71 8.80 -7.44 -6.61
N ARG A 72 9.98 -7.48 -5.98
CA ARG A 72 11.23 -7.61 -6.75
C ARG A 72 11.04 -8.78 -7.72
N PRO A 73 11.14 -8.58 -9.03
CA PRO A 73 11.06 -9.69 -9.96
C PRO A 73 12.19 -10.66 -9.60
N ILE A 74 11.83 -11.87 -9.20
CA ILE A 74 12.77 -12.96 -9.00
C ILE A 74 12.55 -13.89 -10.19
N GLU A 75 13.51 -13.92 -11.10
CA GLU A 75 13.54 -14.91 -12.17
C GLU A 75 14.16 -16.19 -11.58
N VAL A 76 13.29 -17.12 -11.18
CA VAL A 76 13.67 -18.49 -10.81
C VAL A 76 13.07 -19.44 -11.82
N ASP A 77 13.90 -20.25 -12.46
CA ASP A 77 13.42 -21.39 -13.21
C ASP A 77 12.99 -22.49 -12.23
N MET A 78 11.68 -22.58 -12.01
CA MET A 78 11.09 -23.56 -11.09
C MET A 78 11.30 -25.01 -11.57
N ASN A 79 11.52 -25.24 -12.87
CA ASN A 79 11.76 -26.58 -13.40
C ASN A 79 13.19 -27.02 -13.12
N ALA A 80 14.17 -26.14 -13.39
CA ALA A 80 15.56 -26.38 -13.04
C ALA A 80 15.72 -26.59 -11.52
N LEU A 81 15.02 -25.81 -10.70
CA LEU A 81 15.04 -25.97 -9.25
C LEU A 81 14.47 -27.33 -8.80
N LYS A 82 13.34 -27.77 -9.37
CA LYS A 82 12.73 -29.06 -9.04
C LYS A 82 13.62 -30.22 -9.43
N GLN A 83 14.18 -30.20 -10.64
CA GLN A 83 15.08 -31.25 -11.11
C GLN A 83 16.30 -31.39 -10.18
N LEU A 84 16.88 -30.28 -9.76
CA LEU A 84 18.04 -30.29 -8.88
C LEU A 84 17.72 -30.86 -7.48
N ILE A 85 16.52 -30.59 -6.95
CA ILE A 85 16.05 -31.16 -5.68
C ILE A 85 15.76 -32.66 -5.81
N GLU A 86 15.23 -33.10 -6.96
CA GLU A 86 15.02 -34.52 -7.26
C GLU A 86 16.34 -35.29 -7.42
N GLU A 87 17.35 -34.66 -8.03
CA GLU A 87 18.69 -35.23 -8.21
C GLU A 87 19.46 -35.33 -6.89
N ASP A 88 19.44 -34.29 -6.05
CA ASP A 88 20.03 -34.31 -4.71
C ASP A 88 19.16 -33.59 -3.66
N PRO A 89 18.37 -34.35 -2.88
CA PRO A 89 17.52 -33.79 -1.82
C PRO A 89 18.31 -33.12 -0.68
N ARG A 90 19.63 -33.32 -0.59
CA ARG A 90 20.48 -32.76 0.48
C ARG A 90 20.99 -31.36 0.15
N LEU A 91 20.67 -30.83 -1.04
CA LEU A 91 21.09 -29.49 -1.44
C LEU A 91 20.50 -28.43 -0.52
N THR A 92 21.39 -27.69 0.13
CA THR A 92 21.00 -26.56 0.98
C THR A 92 20.74 -25.32 0.15
N THR A 93 19.93 -24.39 0.66
CA THR A 93 19.64 -23.11 0.01
C THR A 93 20.92 -22.33 -0.37
N ARG A 94 22.00 -22.45 0.41
CA ARG A 94 23.30 -21.83 0.09
C ARG A 94 23.96 -22.46 -1.15
N CYS A 95 23.87 -23.79 -1.28
CA CYS A 95 24.35 -24.49 -2.47
C CYS A 95 23.54 -24.08 -3.71
N LEU A 96 22.21 -24.00 -3.59
CA LEU A 96 21.32 -23.59 -4.68
C LEU A 96 21.63 -22.17 -5.21
N ILE A 97 21.93 -21.24 -4.31
CA ILE A 97 22.34 -19.88 -4.68
C ILE A 97 23.69 -19.88 -5.40
N GLY A 98 24.67 -20.67 -4.91
CA GLY A 98 25.98 -20.80 -5.54
C GLY A 98 25.94 -21.44 -6.93
N LEU A 99 24.91 -22.24 -7.23
CA LEU A 99 24.68 -22.86 -8.53
C LEU A 99 24.02 -21.92 -9.56
N GLY A 100 23.77 -20.66 -9.22
CA GLY A 100 23.34 -19.64 -10.18
C GLY A 100 21.88 -19.76 -10.63
N GLN A 101 21.05 -20.51 -9.92
CA GLN A 101 19.61 -20.71 -10.24
C GLN A 101 18.74 -19.48 -9.94
N PHE A 102 19.34 -18.43 -9.35
CA PHE A 102 18.68 -17.17 -9.04
C PHE A 102 19.31 -16.06 -9.90
N LYS A 103 18.63 -15.67 -10.97
CA LYS A 103 19.03 -14.50 -11.74
C LYS A 103 18.49 -13.27 -11.01
N VAL A 104 19.37 -12.42 -10.50
CA VAL A 104 18.97 -11.07 -10.10
C VAL A 104 18.79 -10.28 -11.39
N PRO A 105 17.58 -9.80 -11.72
CA PRO A 105 17.39 -9.01 -12.93
C PRO A 105 18.22 -7.72 -12.80
N ASN A 106 18.96 -7.41 -13.86
CA ASN A 106 19.81 -6.21 -13.95
C ASN A 106 18.93 -4.94 -13.89
N PRO A 107 19.42 -3.84 -13.29
CA PRO A 107 18.67 -2.59 -13.16
C PRO A 107 18.40 -1.91 -14.51
#